data_AF-A0A1H8KZ34-F1
#
_entry.id   AF-A0A1H8KZ34-F1
#
_cell.length_a   1.000
_cell.length_b   1.000
_cell.length_c   1.000
_cell.angle_alpha   90.00
_cell.angle_beta   90.00
_cell.angle_gamma   90.00
#
_symmetry.space_group_name_H-M   'P 1'
#
loop_
_entity.id
_entity.type
_entity.pdbx_description
1 polymer ?
#
loop_
_entity_poly.entity_id
_entity_poly.type
_entity_poly.pdbx_seq_one_letter_code
_entity_poly.pdbx_strand_id
1 'polypeptide(L)'
;MIKKKRWLTFMLAMVPGLGHLYLGFKKQGMQFMIGAFVCIVFIPSMPTVFPFALAALWFYQLFDALQKATWNKIAAAEHERLMYGPEGLGSPWPPFVMPPMPDYPQDDVSPAWMGGACVVAGILLLVITVFPGLWRFLTQINIGTILLSLGLIGYGLHMLRKNTKA
;
A
#
# COMPACT_ATOMS: atom_id res chain seq x y z
N MET A 1 28.17 1.50 6.10
CA MET A 1 26.71 1.53 5.87
C MET A 1 26.22 2.98 5.90
N ILE A 2 25.46 3.44 4.89
CA ILE A 2 25.00 4.84 4.82
C ILE A 2 23.90 5.04 5.87
N LYS A 3 24.21 5.76 6.97
CA LYS A 3 23.23 6.14 7.99
C LYS A 3 22.21 7.11 7.37
N LYS A 4 21.07 6.59 6.92
CA LYS A 4 19.96 7.42 6.41
C LYS A 4 19.42 8.28 7.56
N LYS A 5 19.45 9.61 7.39
CA LYS A 5 19.01 10.57 8.41
C LYS A 5 17.48 10.53 8.54
N ARG A 6 16.98 10.33 9.77
CA ARG A 6 15.53 10.28 10.10
C ARG A 6 14.79 11.54 9.67
N TRP A 7 15.44 12.70 9.85
CA TRP A 7 14.92 13.99 9.42
C TRP A 7 14.69 14.04 7.91
N LEU A 8 15.64 13.52 7.13
CA LEU A 8 15.53 13.48 5.68
C LEU A 8 14.42 12.53 5.24
N THR A 9 14.28 11.36 5.88
CA THR A 9 13.15 10.47 5.60
C THR A 9 11.81 11.12 5.93
N PHE A 10 11.71 11.91 7.01
CA PHE A 10 10.48 12.62 7.36
C PHE A 10 10.14 13.70 6.32
N MET A 11 11.12 14.51 5.91
CA MET A 11 10.92 15.53 4.87
C MET A 11 10.56 14.90 3.52
N LEU A 12 11.16 13.76 3.15
CA LEU A 12 10.83 13.05 1.92
C LEU A 12 9.50 12.29 2.00
N ALA A 13 9.11 11.78 3.17
CA ALA A 13 7.82 11.12 3.36
C ALA A 13 6.64 12.09 3.32
N MET A 14 6.89 13.40 3.44
CA MET A 14 5.88 14.44 3.22
C MET A 14 5.37 14.43 1.76
N VAL A 15 6.18 13.96 0.81
CA VAL A 15 5.75 13.73 -0.56
C VAL A 15 5.32 12.26 -0.69
N PRO A 16 4.10 11.98 -1.19
CA PRO A 16 3.57 10.62 -1.25
C PRO A 16 4.53 9.68 -2.02
N GLY A 17 4.96 8.61 -1.35
CA GLY A 17 5.81 7.53 -1.87
C GLY A 17 7.32 7.80 -1.91
N LEU A 18 7.79 9.04 -1.74
CA LEU A 18 9.22 9.36 -1.77
C LEU A 18 9.97 8.89 -0.50
N GLY A 19 9.30 8.83 0.66
CA GLY A 19 9.87 8.29 1.89
C GLY A 19 10.28 6.82 1.78
N HIS A 20 9.40 5.98 1.22
CA HIS A 20 9.66 4.56 0.96
C HIS A 20 10.75 4.37 -0.09
N LEU A 21 10.76 5.18 -1.15
CA LEU A 21 11.81 5.14 -2.18
C LEU A 21 13.18 5.47 -1.59
N TYR A 22 13.26 6.49 -0.72
CA TYR A 22 14.49 6.85 -0.03
C TYR A 22 14.98 5.75 0.90
N LEU A 23 14.10 4.99 1.53
CA LEU A 23 14.49 3.86 2.40
C LEU A 23 14.97 2.65 1.60
N GLY A 24 14.58 2.51 0.34
CA GLY A 24 14.91 1.39 -0.55
C GLY A 24 13.70 0.54 -0.95
N PHE A 25 12.51 0.85 -0.41
CA PHE A 25 11.25 0.16 -0.68
C PHE A 25 10.57 0.71 -1.94
N LYS A 26 11.19 0.46 -3.10
CA LYS A 26 10.76 1.03 -4.39
C LYS A 26 9.33 0.65 -4.78
N LYS A 27 8.93 -0.60 -4.57
CA LYS A 27 7.58 -1.11 -4.90
C LYS A 27 6.49 -0.37 -4.12
N GLN A 28 6.65 -0.26 -2.81
CA GLN A 28 5.69 0.40 -1.92
C GLN A 28 5.64 1.91 -2.16
N GLY A 29 6.78 2.56 -2.38
CA GLY A 29 6.81 3.97 -2.76
C GLY A 29 6.02 4.25 -4.04
N MET A 30 6.17 3.40 -5.05
CA MET A 30 5.43 3.52 -6.30
C MET A 30 3.93 3.30 -6.14
N GLN A 31 3.51 2.36 -5.28
CA GLN A 31 2.08 2.17 -4.95
C GLN A 31 1.45 3.42 -4.35
N PHE A 32 2.11 4.05 -3.38
CA PHE A 32 1.59 5.28 -2.77
C PHE A 32 1.58 6.47 -3.73
N MET A 33 2.56 6.58 -4.64
CA MET A 33 2.55 7.59 -5.70
C MET A 33 1.36 7.40 -6.65
N ILE A 34 1.14 6.17 -7.14
CA ILE A 34 0.02 5.85 -8.03
C ILE A 34 -1.31 6.09 -7.31
N GLY A 35 -1.44 5.64 -6.06
CA GLY A 35 -2.64 5.84 -5.24
C GLY A 35 -2.97 7.31 -5.03
N ALA A 36 -1.96 8.13 -4.68
CA ALA A 36 -2.14 9.57 -4.54
C ALA A 36 -2.56 10.23 -5.87
N PHE A 37 -1.93 9.84 -6.99
CA PHE A 37 -2.28 10.35 -8.32
C PHE A 37 -3.73 10.01 -8.71
N VAL A 38 -4.15 8.76 -8.50
CA VAL A 38 -5.52 8.31 -8.71
C VAL A 38 -6.48 9.15 -7.87
N CYS A 39 -6.23 9.30 -6.57
CA CYS A 39 -7.08 10.13 -5.70
C CYS A 39 -7.22 11.56 -6.23
N ILE A 40 -6.12 12.21 -6.65
CA ILE A 40 -6.12 13.58 -7.19
C ILE A 40 -6.96 13.68 -8.47
N VAL A 41 -6.77 12.75 -9.41
CA VAL A 41 -7.51 12.74 -10.69
C VAL A 41 -9.01 12.55 -10.47
N PHE A 42 -9.41 11.81 -9.43
CA PHE A 42 -10.80 11.54 -9.11
C PHE A 42 -11.50 12.63 -8.27
N ILE A 43 -10.78 13.63 -7.76
CA ILE A 43 -11.37 14.74 -6.98
C ILE A 43 -12.54 15.42 -7.70
N PRO A 44 -12.46 15.77 -9.00
CA PRO A 44 -13.58 16.41 -9.71
C PRO A 44 -14.84 15.53 -9.80
N SER A 45 -14.69 14.20 -9.71
CA SER A 45 -15.81 13.25 -9.80
C SER A 45 -16.55 13.10 -8.47
N MET A 46 -15.83 13.04 -7.34
CA MET A 46 -16.43 13.02 -5.99
C MET A 46 -15.62 13.90 -5.03
N PRO A 47 -15.92 15.21 -4.97
CA PRO A 47 -15.10 16.18 -4.26
C PRO A 47 -15.15 16.06 -2.74
N THR A 48 -16.10 15.30 -2.17
CA THR A 48 -16.20 15.07 -0.73
C THR A 48 -15.41 13.84 -0.26
N VAL A 49 -15.26 12.84 -1.12
CA VAL A 49 -14.72 11.52 -0.73
C VAL A 49 -13.22 11.43 -1.02
N PHE A 50 -12.79 11.81 -2.22
CA PHE A 50 -11.39 11.64 -2.64
C PHE A 50 -10.38 12.53 -1.92
N PRO A 51 -10.68 13.78 -1.55
CA PRO A 51 -9.77 14.57 -0.72
C PRO A 51 -9.56 13.98 0.68
N PHE A 52 -10.62 13.42 1.28
CA PHE A 52 -10.52 12.73 2.57
C PHE A 52 -9.70 11.44 2.44
N ALA A 53 -9.93 10.64 1.38
CA ALA A 53 -9.15 9.46 1.08
C ALA A 53 -7.67 9.79 0.81
N LEU A 54 -7.39 10.88 0.09
CA LEU A 54 -6.03 11.37 -0.16
C LEU A 54 -5.34 11.77 1.14
N ALA A 55 -6.03 12.48 2.04
CA ALA A 55 -5.50 12.83 3.35
C ALA A 55 -5.21 11.58 4.20
N ALA A 56 -6.14 10.62 4.25
CA ALA A 56 -5.96 9.36 4.97
C ALA A 56 -4.78 8.54 4.41
N LEU A 57 -4.68 8.42 3.07
CA LEU A 57 -3.57 7.76 2.39
C LEU A 57 -2.24 8.45 2.70
N TRP A 58 -2.22 9.78 2.70
CA TRP A 58 -1.04 10.58 2.98
C TRP A 58 -0.54 10.40 4.42
N PHE A 59 -1.45 10.42 5.41
CA PHE A 59 -1.09 10.13 6.80
C PHE A 59 -0.61 8.70 6.98
N TYR A 60 -1.30 7.74 6.36
CA TYR A 60 -0.92 6.33 6.44
C TYR A 60 0.50 6.10 5.90
N GLN A 61 0.81 6.59 4.70
CA GLN A 61 2.14 6.40 4.11
C GLN A 61 3.24 7.18 4.85
N LEU A 62 2.91 8.32 5.48
CA LEU A 62 3.85 9.04 6.34
C LEU A 62 4.24 8.20 7.57
N PHE A 63 3.25 7.65 8.28
CA PHE A 63 3.50 6.81 9.45
C PHE A 63 4.21 5.51 9.07
N ASP A 64 3.81 4.88 7.97
CA ASP A 64 4.43 3.65 7.48
C ASP A 64 5.91 3.89 7.10
N ALA A 65 6.22 4.98 6.38
CA ALA A 65 7.61 5.35 6.08
C ALA A 65 8.44 5.60 7.34
N LEU A 66 7.88 6.24 8.36
CA LEU A 66 8.57 6.50 9.63
C LEU A 66 8.81 5.23 10.46
N GLN A 67 7.85 4.30 10.47
CA GLN A 67 8.04 3.00 11.09
C GLN A 67 9.16 2.25 10.37
N LYS A 68 9.11 2.13 9.03
CA LYS A 68 10.17 1.47 8.24
C LYS A 68 11.55 2.10 8.43
N ALA A 69 11.61 3.43 8.58
CA ALA A 69 12.86 4.12 8.91
C ALA A 69 13.41 3.74 10.28
N THR A 70 12.54 3.53 11.26
CA THR A 70 12.90 3.11 12.62
C THR A 70 13.38 1.67 12.62
N TRP A 71 12.69 0.78 11.91
CA TRP A 71 13.10 -0.61 11.70
C TRP A 71 14.48 -0.72 11.05
N ASN A 72 14.73 0.01 9.95
CA ASN A 72 16.04 0.01 9.28
C ASN A 72 17.17 0.46 10.22
N LYS A 73 16.89 1.34 11.18
CA LYS A 73 17.88 1.77 12.19
C LYS A 73 18.11 0.71 13.26
N ILE A 74 17.05 0.07 13.74
CA ILE A 74 17.14 -1.01 14.73
C ILE A 74 17.92 -2.18 14.11
N ALA A 75 17.60 -2.59 12.88
CA ALA A 75 18.33 -3.63 12.17
C ALA A 75 19.82 -3.27 11.98
N ALA A 76 20.13 -2.02 11.65
CA ALA A 76 21.52 -1.56 11.56
C ALA A 76 22.25 -1.55 12.92
N ALA A 77 21.55 -1.20 14.01
CA ALA A 77 22.09 -1.19 15.36
C ALA A 77 22.28 -2.62 15.91
N GLU A 78 21.36 -3.54 15.61
CA GLU A 78 21.47 -4.97 15.88
C GLU A 78 22.69 -5.56 15.16
N HIS A 79 22.87 -5.23 13.88
CA HIS A 79 24.04 -5.65 13.11
C HIS A 79 25.34 -5.08 13.69
N GLU A 80 25.39 -3.80 14.08
CA GLU A 80 26.54 -3.24 14.80
C GLU A 80 26.76 -3.97 16.15
N ARG A 81 25.70 -4.28 16.90
CA ARG A 81 25.79 -5.05 18.15
C ARG A 81 26.29 -6.47 17.93
N LEU A 82 25.89 -7.17 16.87
CA LEU A 82 26.37 -8.50 16.55
C LEU A 82 27.84 -8.50 16.10
N MET A 83 28.32 -7.42 15.49
CA MET A 83 29.71 -7.28 15.04
C MET A 83 30.67 -6.83 16.16
N TYR A 84 30.19 -6.09 17.15
CA TYR A 84 31.03 -5.46 18.19
C TYR A 84 30.60 -5.76 19.64
N GLY A 85 29.58 -6.60 19.84
CA GLY A 85 29.03 -6.93 21.15
C GLY A 85 29.88 -7.93 21.93
N PRO A 86 29.79 -7.93 23.27
CA PRO A 86 30.60 -8.78 24.16
C PRO A 86 30.40 -10.28 23.91
N GLU A 87 29.24 -10.67 23.37
CA GLU A 87 28.92 -12.04 22.94
C GLU A 87 29.78 -12.54 21.76
N GLY A 88 30.34 -11.64 20.95
CA GLY A 88 31.32 -11.98 19.90
C GLY A 88 32.75 -12.17 20.42
N LEU A 89 33.06 -11.63 21.60
CA LEU A 89 34.39 -11.64 22.21
C LEU A 89 34.74 -12.99 22.88
N GLY A 90 33.77 -13.89 23.03
CA GLY A 90 33.94 -15.24 23.61
C GLY A 90 34.12 -16.37 22.59
N SER A 91 34.00 -16.06 21.30
CA SER A 91 34.22 -17.02 20.21
C SER A 91 35.72 -17.13 19.89
N PRO A 92 36.30 -18.34 19.75
CA PRO A 92 37.74 -18.50 19.49
C PRO A 92 38.25 -17.80 18.22
N TRP A 93 37.34 -17.47 17.30
CA TRP A 93 37.59 -16.71 16.07
C TRP A 93 36.40 -15.78 15.80
N PRO A 94 36.56 -14.60 15.17
CA PRO A 94 35.42 -13.88 14.62
C PRO A 94 34.69 -14.81 13.64
N PRO A 95 33.34 -14.86 13.64
CA PRO A 95 32.62 -15.67 12.66
C PRO A 95 33.03 -15.19 11.26
N PHE A 96 33.69 -16.06 10.48
CA PHE A 96 33.96 -15.79 9.06
C PHE A 96 32.67 -15.67 8.21
N VAL A 97 31.52 -15.89 8.84
CA VAL A 97 30.18 -15.80 8.27
C VAL A 97 29.45 -14.66 8.97
N MET A 98 29.12 -13.60 8.23
CA MET A 98 28.24 -12.55 8.73
C MET A 98 26.91 -13.18 9.17
N PRO A 99 26.42 -12.92 10.39
CA PRO A 99 25.09 -13.36 10.78
C PRO A 99 24.06 -12.80 9.80
N PRO A 100 23.06 -13.61 9.38
CA PRO A 100 22.05 -13.15 8.45
C PRO A 100 21.34 -11.93 9.02
N MET A 101 21.22 -10.87 8.22
CA MET A 101 20.48 -9.69 8.63
C MET A 101 19.03 -10.09 8.98
N PRO A 102 18.38 -9.44 9.97
CA PRO A 102 16.97 -9.65 10.22
C PRO A 102 16.20 -9.42 8.91
N ASP A 103 15.64 -10.49 8.35
CA ASP A 103 14.93 -10.42 7.08
C ASP A 103 13.75 -9.45 7.25
N TYR A 104 13.70 -8.46 6.37
CA TYR A 104 12.56 -7.57 6.32
C TYR A 104 11.33 -8.40 5.93
N PRO A 105 10.16 -8.23 6.58
CA PRO A 105 8.90 -8.77 6.08
C PRO A 105 8.60 -8.12 4.73
N GLN A 106 9.15 -8.69 3.66
CA GLN A 106 8.79 -8.35 2.30
C GLN A 106 7.42 -8.96 2.10
N ASP A 107 6.39 -8.13 2.22
CA ASP A 107 5.07 -8.50 1.75
C ASP A 107 5.21 -8.84 0.26
N ASP A 108 5.18 -10.12 -0.06
CA ASP A 108 5.20 -10.65 -1.42
C ASP A 108 3.85 -10.39 -2.10
N VAL A 109 3.45 -9.12 -2.17
CA VAL A 109 2.35 -8.71 -3.05
C VAL A 109 2.81 -8.98 -4.48
N SER A 110 2.23 -10.02 -5.07
CA SER A 110 2.56 -10.45 -6.42
C SER A 110 2.46 -9.25 -7.38
N PRO A 111 3.54 -8.90 -8.11
CA PRO A 111 3.56 -7.74 -8.99
C PRO A 111 2.43 -7.75 -10.03
N ALA A 112 1.96 -8.94 -10.42
CA ALA A 112 0.87 -9.17 -11.34
C ALA A 112 -0.50 -8.70 -10.80
N TRP A 113 -0.78 -8.91 -9.51
CA TRP A 113 -2.04 -8.48 -8.89
C TRP A 113 -2.09 -6.95 -8.78
N MET A 114 -0.94 -6.35 -8.46
CA MET A 114 -0.74 -4.90 -8.41
C MET A 114 -0.87 -4.23 -9.79
N GLY A 115 -0.29 -4.85 -10.82
CA GLY A 115 -0.45 -4.44 -12.21
C GLY A 115 -1.89 -4.58 -12.70
N GLY A 116 -2.54 -5.71 -12.38
CA GLY A 116 -3.95 -5.95 -12.69
C GLY A 116 -4.87 -4.92 -12.05
N ALA A 117 -4.67 -4.60 -10.76
CA ALA A 117 -5.43 -3.56 -10.07
C ALA A 117 -5.25 -2.18 -10.73
N CYS A 118 -4.02 -1.85 -11.16
CA CYS A 118 -3.73 -0.58 -11.84
C CYS A 118 -4.38 -0.51 -13.22
N VAL A 119 -4.37 -1.61 -13.98
CA VAL A 119 -5.03 -1.70 -15.30
C VAL A 119 -6.54 -1.58 -15.15
N VAL A 120 -7.14 -2.29 -14.19
CA VAL A 120 -8.58 -2.20 -13.91
C VAL A 120 -8.96 -0.77 -13.50
N ALA A 121 -8.21 -0.15 -12.59
CA ALA A 121 -8.43 1.24 -12.20
C ALA A 121 -8.28 2.20 -13.39
N GLY A 122 -7.30 1.98 -14.27
CA GLY A 122 -7.10 2.75 -15.50
C GLY A 122 -8.23 2.61 -16.51
N ILE A 123 -8.75 1.40 -16.72
CA ILE A 123 -9.93 1.16 -17.57
C ILE A 123 -11.16 1.83 -16.99
N LEU A 124 -11.36 1.72 -15.67
CA LEU A 124 -12.48 2.33 -14.96
C LEU A 124 -12.43 3.86 -15.10
N LEU A 125 -11.24 4.45 -14.97
CA LEU A 125 -10.98 5.86 -15.26
C LEU A 125 -11.33 6.23 -16.70
N LEU A 126 -10.88 5.44 -17.67
CA LEU A 126 -11.13 5.66 -19.09
C LEU A 126 -12.65 5.72 -19.35
N VAL A 127 -13.41 4.79 -18.77
CA VAL A 127 -14.89 4.75 -18.88
C VAL A 127 -15.53 5.99 -18.27
N ILE A 128 -15.10 6.40 -17.08
CA ILE A 128 -15.63 7.60 -16.39
C ILE A 128 -15.33 8.87 -17.19
N THR A 129 -14.16 8.93 -17.82
CA THR A 129 -13.71 10.12 -18.57
C THR A 129 -14.37 10.19 -19.96
N VAL A 130 -14.53 9.07 -20.66
CA VAL A 130 -15.10 9.02 -22.02
C VAL A 130 -16.63 9.12 -22.00
N PHE A 131 -17.30 8.61 -20.97
CA PHE A 131 -18.76 8.62 -20.87
C PHE A 131 -19.27 9.32 -19.59
N PRO A 132 -19.07 10.65 -19.48
CA PRO A 132 -19.49 11.39 -18.28
C PRO A 132 -21.01 11.38 -18.06
N GLY A 133 -21.80 11.25 -19.13
CA GLY A 133 -23.26 11.13 -19.05
C GLY A 133 -23.72 9.82 -18.41
N LEU A 134 -23.08 8.70 -18.77
CA LEU A 134 -23.40 7.39 -18.20
C LEU A 134 -23.01 7.33 -16.72
N TRP A 135 -21.85 7.89 -16.36
CA TRP A 135 -21.41 7.97 -14.96
C TRP A 135 -22.37 8.82 -14.11
N ARG A 136 -22.76 10.00 -14.60
CA ARG A 136 -23.75 10.85 -13.92
C ARG A 136 -25.07 10.11 -13.74
N PHE A 137 -25.58 9.46 -14.80
CA PHE A 137 -26.79 8.65 -14.72
C PHE A 137 -26.68 7.52 -13.69
N LEU A 138 -25.55 6.78 -13.68
CA LEU A 138 -25.30 5.73 -12.68
C LEU A 138 -25.24 6.28 -11.24
N THR A 139 -24.59 7.42 -11.01
CA THR A 139 -24.52 8.04 -9.66
C THR A 139 -25.82 8.69 -9.21
N GLN A 140 -26.70 9.09 -10.15
CA GLN A 140 -28.01 9.68 -9.87
C GLN A 140 -29.04 8.62 -9.49
N ILE A 141 -28.93 7.41 -10.04
CA ILE A 141 -29.76 6.30 -9.61
C ILE A 141 -29.14 5.75 -8.33
N ASN A 142 -29.89 5.73 -7.23
CA ASN A 142 -29.48 5.24 -5.91
C ASN A 142 -28.72 3.90 -5.98
N ILE A 143 -27.42 3.96 -6.21
CA ILE A 143 -26.61 2.79 -6.58
C ILE A 143 -26.59 1.78 -5.43
N GLY A 144 -26.73 2.28 -4.20
CA GLY A 144 -26.88 1.49 -2.99
C GLY A 144 -28.13 0.59 -3.01
N THR A 145 -29.28 1.06 -3.49
CA THR A 145 -30.50 0.23 -3.52
C THR A 145 -30.46 -0.80 -4.65
N ILE A 146 -29.84 -0.46 -5.79
CA ILE A 146 -29.63 -1.40 -6.89
C ILE A 146 -28.68 -2.53 -6.46
N LEU A 147 -27.53 -2.19 -5.88
CA LEU A 147 -26.57 -3.18 -5.37
C LEU A 147 -27.17 -4.06 -4.28
N LEU A 148 -27.95 -3.47 -3.36
CA LEU A 148 -28.66 -4.22 -2.32
C LEU A 148 -29.70 -5.17 -2.91
N SER A 149 -30.47 -4.74 -3.92
CA SER A 149 -31.44 -5.59 -4.60
C SER A 149 -30.77 -6.75 -5.36
N LEU A 150 -29.69 -6.48 -6.10
CA LEU A 150 -28.92 -7.50 -6.80
C LEU A 150 -28.27 -8.49 -5.82
N GLY A 151 -27.76 -7.99 -4.70
CA GLY A 151 -27.22 -8.81 -3.63
C GLY A 151 -28.26 -9.73 -3.02
N LEU A 152 -29.47 -9.22 -2.75
CA LEU A 152 -30.59 -10.02 -2.24
C LEU A 152 -31.06 -11.09 -3.25
N ILE A 153 -31.20 -10.72 -4.52
CA ILE A 153 -31.60 -11.64 -5.59
C ILE A 153 -30.54 -12.74 -5.75
N GLY A 154 -29.27 -12.37 -5.79
CA GLY A 154 -28.16 -13.32 -5.87
C GLY A 154 -28.10 -14.26 -4.66
N TYR A 155 -28.30 -13.73 -3.46
CA TYR A 155 -28.35 -14.53 -2.23
C TYR A 155 -29.54 -15.50 -2.23
N GLY A 156 -30.71 -15.05 -2.65
CA GLY A 156 -31.91 -15.89 -2.78
C GLY A 156 -31.72 -17.05 -3.77
N LEU A 157 -31.14 -16.77 -4.94
CA LEU A 157 -30.81 -17.80 -5.93
C LEU A 157 -29.74 -18.78 -5.40
N HIS A 158 -28.73 -18.29 -4.66
CA HIS A 158 -27.72 -19.14 -4.05
C HIS A 158 -28.32 -20.10 -3.01
N MET A 159 -29.25 -19.61 -2.17
CA MET A 159 -29.95 -20.41 -1.18
C MET A 159 -30.82 -21.50 -1.83
N LEU A 160 -31.55 -21.16 -2.89
CA LEU A 160 -32.33 -22.13 -3.67
C LEU A 160 -31.44 -23.23 -4.26
N ARG A 161 -30.28 -22.87 -4.81
CA ARG A 161 -29.34 -23.82 -5.43
C ARG A 161 -28.68 -24.77 -4.42
N LYS A 162 -28.52 -24.35 -3.16
CA LYS A 162 -28.04 -25.22 -2.07
C LYS A 162 -29.12 -26.18 -1.58
N ASN A 163 -30.39 -25.80 -1.63
CA ASN A 163 -31.49 -26.59 -1.09
C ASN A 163 -32.02 -27.66 -2.07
N THR A 164 -31.83 -27.48 -3.38
CA THR A 164 -32.22 -28.48 -4.41
C THR A 164 -31.26 -29.68 -4.49
N LYS A 165 -30.20 -29.72 -3.68
CA LYS A 165 -29.27 -30.87 -3.59
C LYS A 165 -29.57 -31.83 -2.43
N ALA A 166 -30.70 -31.66 -1.73
CA ALA A 166 -31.28 -32.63 -0.82
C ALA A 166 -32.47 -33.33 -1.51
#